data_AF-A0A1N6MBB5-F1
#
_entry.id   AF-A0A1N6MBB5-F1
#
_cell.length_a   1.000
_cell.length_b   1.000
_cell.length_c   1.000
_cell.angle_alpha   90.00
_cell.angle_beta   90.00
_cell.angle_gamma   90.00
#
_symmetry.space_group_name_H-M   'P 1'
#
loop_
_entity.id
_entity.type
_entity.pdbx_description
1 polymer ?
#
loop_
_entity_poly.entity_id
_entity_poly.type
_entity_poly.pdbx_seq_one_letter_code
_entity_poly.pdbx_strand_id
1 'polypeptide(L)' 'MSASVQTINKFCEETGMSRTKVKELINDCIIPTIPQEQSGGLVLINKLEFDRRIAANQIMLPIPPRKRKLLDSEA' A
#
# COMPACT_ATOMS: atom_id res chain seq x y z
N MET A 1 14.76 2.88 9.80
CA MET A 1 14.97 2.99 8.34
C MET A 1 13.96 2.09 7.66
N SER A 2 12.92 2.63 7.01
CA SER A 2 11.98 1.80 6.23
C SER A 2 12.65 1.43 4.90
N ALA A 3 12.56 0.16 4.49
CA ALA A 3 13.04 -0.25 3.18
C ALA A 3 12.29 0.54 2.09
N SER A 4 13.02 1.19 1.18
CA SER A 4 12.45 2.01 0.10
C SER A 4 11.60 1.18 -0.88
N VAL A 5 11.83 -0.13 -0.90
CA VAL A 5 11.21 -1.10 -1.79
C VAL A 5 10.77 -2.32 -0.99
N GLN A 6 9.60 -2.86 -1.30
CA GLN A 6 9.06 -4.05 -0.62
C GLN A 6 8.45 -5.05 -1.60
N THR A 7 8.42 -6.32 -1.19
CA THR A 7 7.66 -7.35 -1.91
C THR A 7 6.17 -7.23 -1.58
N ILE A 8 5.32 -7.78 -2.47
CA ILE A 8 3.86 -7.82 -2.23
C ILE A 8 3.53 -8.47 -0.87
N ASN A 9 4.21 -9.56 -0.50
CA ASN A 9 3.94 -10.27 0.75
C ASN A 9 4.17 -9.37 1.97
N LYS A 10 5.33 -8.71 2.04
CA LYS A 10 5.66 -7.79 3.13
C LYS A 10 4.69 -6.61 3.19
N PHE A 11 4.31 -6.08 2.03
CA PHE A 11 3.33 -5.00 1.95
C PHE A 11 1.94 -5.44 2.43
N CYS A 12 1.52 -6.67 2.15
CA CYS A 12 0.27 -7.23 2.68
C CYS A 12 0.32 -7.37 4.21
N GLU A 13 1.44 -7.82 4.76
CA GLU A 13 1.65 -7.93 6.22
C GLU A 13 1.59 -6.56 6.91
N GLU A 14 2.23 -5.52 6.34
CA GLU A 14 2.24 -4.17 6.93
C GLU A 14 0.89 -3.47 6.83
N THR A 15 0.16 -3.64 5.72
CA THR A 15 -1.09 -2.93 5.46
C THR A 15 -2.34 -3.71 5.91
N GLY A 16 -2.22 -5.02 6.13
CA GLY A 16 -3.35 -5.92 6.37
C GLY A 16 -4.22 -6.16 5.13
N MET A 17 -3.80 -5.69 3.94
CA MET A 17 -4.54 -5.92 2.69
C MET A 17 -4.32 -7.34 2.17
N SER A 18 -5.37 -7.89 1.54
CA SER A 18 -5.23 -9.19 0.86
C SER A 18 -4.35 -9.04 -0.38
N ARG A 19 -3.63 -10.10 -0.72
CA ARG A 19 -2.77 -10.13 -1.90
C ARG A 19 -3.53 -9.84 -3.20
N THR A 20 -4.76 -10.32 -3.32
CA THR A 20 -5.64 -10.02 -4.45
C THR A 20 -5.93 -8.52 -4.52
N LYS A 21 -6.28 -7.90 -3.40
CA LYS A 21 -6.57 -6.46 -3.36
C LYS A 21 -5.36 -5.62 -3.71
N VAL A 22 -4.18 -6.00 -3.23
CA VAL A 22 -2.93 -5.32 -3.59
C VAL A 22 -2.68 -5.41 -5.09
N LYS A 23 -2.89 -6.56 -5.73
CA LYS A 23 -2.75 -6.70 -7.18
C LYS A 23 -3.76 -5.85 -7.97
N GLU A 24 -5.02 -5.81 -7.53
CA GLU A 24 -6.03 -4.92 -8.13
C GLU A 24 -5.57 -3.46 -8.06
N LEU A 25 -5.16 -2.99 -6.89
CA LEU A 25 -4.69 -1.61 -6.70
C LEU A 25 -3.40 -1.29 -7.46
N ILE A 26 -2.56 -2.27 -7.74
CA ILE A 26 -1.40 -2.12 -8.64
C ILE A 26 -1.88 -1.94 -10.10
N ASN A 27 -2.83 -2.78 -10.53
CA ASN A 27 -3.41 -2.68 -11.89
C ASN A 27 -4.16 -1.36 -12.09
N ASP A 28 -4.81 -0.84 -11.05
CA ASP A 28 -5.48 0.46 -11.04
C ASP A 28 -4.50 1.64 -10.89
N CYS A 29 -3.19 1.39 -10.89
CA CYS A 29 -2.11 2.38 -10.72
C CYS A 29 -2.16 3.17 -9.40
N ILE A 30 -2.90 2.68 -8.40
CA ILE A 30 -3.00 3.28 -7.06
C ILE A 30 -1.74 2.97 -6.25
N ILE A 31 -1.31 1.70 -6.22
CA ILE A 31 -0.07 1.30 -5.54
C ILE A 31 1.10 1.45 -6.50
N PRO A 32 2.09 2.31 -6.18
CA PRO A 32 3.25 2.51 -7.03
C PRO A 32 4.18 1.30 -6.98
N THR A 33 4.54 0.78 -8.16
CA THR A 33 5.51 -0.30 -8.33
C THR A 33 6.76 0.19 -9.05
N ILE A 34 7.85 -0.56 -8.94
CA ILE A 34 9.06 -0.30 -9.71
C ILE A 34 8.90 -0.97 -11.08
N PRO A 35 9.01 -0.22 -12.20
CA PRO A 35 8.99 -0.81 -13.53
C PRO A 35 10.11 -1.82 -13.68
N GLN A 36 9.82 -2.97 -14.26
CA GLN A 36 10.84 -3.96 -14.60
C GLN A 36 10.84 -4.19 -16.11
N GLU A 37 12.04 -4.23 -16.69
CA GLU A 37 12.23 -4.45 -18.13
C GLU A 37 11.98 -5.91 -18.54
N GLN A 38 11.96 -6.85 -17.58
CA GLN A 38 11.74 -8.27 -17.84
C GLN A 38 10.31 -8.70 -17.51
N SER A 39 9.59 -9.20 -18.51
CA SER A 39 8.29 -9.86 -18.32
C SER A 39 8.45 -11.11 -17.43
N GLY A 40 7.66 -11.18 -16.35
CA GLY A 40 7.66 -12.31 -15.41
C GLY A 40 8.51 -12.14 -14.14
N GLY A 41 9.15 -10.98 -13.96
CA GLY A 41 9.94 -10.66 -12.78
C GLY A 41 9.13 -10.45 -11.49
N LEU A 42 9.83 -10.45 -10.36
CA LEU A 42 9.26 -10.21 -9.03
C LEU A 42 8.72 -8.78 -8.94
N VAL A 43 7.41 -8.60 -8.85
CA VAL A 43 6.81 -7.27 -8.65
C VAL A 43 7.24 -6.67 -7.30
N LEU A 44 7.88 -5.51 -7.38
CA LEU A 44 8.35 -4.75 -6.22
C LEU A 44 7.54 -3.46 -6.08
N ILE A 45 7.08 -3.19 -4.86
CA ILE A 45 6.30 -2.01 -4.49
C ILE A 45 7.27 -0.91 -4.04
N ASN A 46 7.08 0.30 -4.57
CA ASN A 46 7.81 1.48 -4.15
C ASN A 46 7.15 2.05 -2.88
N LYS A 47 7.61 1.57 -1.72
CA LYS A 47 7.04 1.95 -0.42
C LYS A 47 7.25 3.44 -0.12
N LEU A 48 8.40 4.00 -0.53
CA LEU A 48 8.70 5.40 -0.32
C LEU A 48 7.68 6.31 -1.04
N GLU A 49 7.39 6.01 -2.30
CA GLU A 49 6.40 6.75 -3.08
C GLU A 49 4.99 6.56 -2.51
N PHE A 50 4.66 5.33 -2.10
CA PHE A 50 3.38 5.05 -1.46
C PHE A 50 3.18 5.91 -0.20
N ASP A 51 4.17 5.95 0.69
CA ASP A 51 4.10 6.73 1.93
C ASP A 51 4.02 8.24 1.67
N ARG A 52 4.72 8.74 0.64
CA ARG A 52 4.59 10.14 0.21
C ARG A 52 3.18 10.45 -0.27
N ARG A 53 2.58 9.58 -1.08
CA ARG A 53 1.21 9.74 -1.57
C ARG A 53 0.18 9.65 -0.45
N ILE A 54 0.38 8.78 0.53
CA ILE A 54 -0.45 8.71 1.74
C ILE A 54 -0.33 10.02 2.54
N ALA A 55 0.88 10.50 2.79
CA ALA A 55 1.11 11.75 3.51
C ALA A 55 0.53 12.97 2.77
N ALA A 56 0.50 12.93 1.44
CA ALA A 56 -0.11 13.94 0.59
C ALA A 56 -1.64 13.77 0.40
N ASN A 57 -2.28 12.81 1.10
CA ASN A 57 -3.70 12.45 0.94
C ASN A 57 -4.11 12.10 -0.52
N GLN A 58 -3.16 11.66 -1.34
CA GLN A 58 -3.41 11.24 -2.74
C GLN A 58 -3.88 9.80 -2.85
N ILE A 59 -3.62 8.98 -1.84
CA ILE A 59 -4.14 7.61 -1.72
C ILE A 59 -5.00 7.56 -0.46
N MET A 60 -6.29 7.27 -0.62
CA MET A 60 -7.14 6.88 0.49
C MET A 60 -7.24 5.36 0.53
N LEU A 61 -6.51 4.73 1.44
CA LEU A 61 -6.75 3.34 1.75
C LEU A 61 -8.12 3.21 2.43
N PRO A 62 -8.93 2.19 2.10
CA PRO A 62 -10.09 1.87 2.91
C PRO A 62 -9.58 1.49 4.30
N ILE A 63 -9.76 2.41 5.26
CA ILE A 63 -9.34 2.22 6.65
C ILE A 63 -10.00 0.92 7.14
N PRO A 64 -9.23 -0.07 7.62
CA PRO A 64 -9.82 -1.26 8.22
C PRO A 64 -10.75 -0.83 9.37
N PRO A 65 -11.97 -1.39 9.49
CA PRO A 65 -12.94 -0.96 10.50
C PRO A 65 -12.47 -1.07 11.96
N ARG A 66 -11.30 -1.69 12.21
CA ARG A 66 -10.74 -1.92 13.55
C ARG A 66 -10.15 -0.69 14.26
N LYS A 67 -10.15 0.51 13.67
CA LYS A 67 -9.75 1.77 14.35
C LYS A 67 -10.83 2.85 14.43
N ARG A 68 -12.09 2.56 14.10
CA ARG A 68 -13.18 3.55 14.22
C ARG A 68 -13.58 3.91 15.67
N LYS A 69 -13.18 3.12 16.67
CA LYS A 69 -13.55 3.36 18.08
C LYS A 69 -12.56 4.22 18.87
N LEU A 70 -12.04 5.31 18.29
CA LEU A 70 -11.22 6.28 19.01
C LEU A 70 -11.52 7.75 18.63
N LEU A 71 -12.49 7.99 17.75
CA LEU A 71 -12.93 9.35 17.37
C LEU A 71 -14.30 9.73 17.95
N ASP A 72 -15.05 8.79 18.53
CA ASP A 72 -16.35 9.04 19.18
C ASP A 72 -16.23 9.26 20.71
N SER A 73 -15.08 9.74 21.21
CA SER A 73 -14.88 10.02 22.64
C SER A 73 -14.50 11.47 22.96
N GLU A 74 -14.57 12.37 21.97
CA GLU A 74 -14.38 13.82 22.15
C GLU A 74 -15.52 14.63 21.50
N ALA A 75 -16.76 14.19 21.70
CA ALA A 75 -17.96 14.97 21.42
C ALA A 75 -18.75 15.21 22.71
#